data_AF-A0A970UBI5-F1
#
_entry.id   AF-A0A970UBI5-F1
#
_cell.length_a   1.000
_cell.length_b   1.000
_cell.length_c   1.000
_cell.angle_alpha   90.00
_cell.angle_beta   90.00
_cell.angle_gamma   90.00
#
_symmetry.space_group_name_H-M   'P 1'
#
loop_
_entity.id
_entity.type
_entity.pdbx_description
1 polymer ?
#
loop_
_entity_poly.entity_id
_entity_poly.type
_entity_poly.pdbx_seq_one_letter_code
_entity_poly.pdbx_strand_id
1 'polypeptide(L)'
;MKKTALHLLLLLAIFSVQPFLYAQPPEGYYDAAAGKTGAGLKTALYNIIKGHTVRGYSQLWTDYQSTDKRADGKVWDMYSNCSFTFGTHECGSYNKECDCYNREHSFPKSWFNEASPMNTDLFHLVPTDGWVNNKRGSFPFGETSSPTFTSSNGSKVGSCSISGYSGTVFEPIDEYKGDFARIYFYMATRYENVIAGWYSNSAEANAVLMNNSFPVYETWFLEMLGEWHENDPVSQKETDRNNAVFAIQENRNPFVDHPEWVYLVWNVGATFAPEPTHHATDFSAHCITLHWTDATGDTKPDGYLIRMSNTGFENIEMPADGTSVSDDFSNLNISYGVEKAIFGGLNPGELYYFKIFGYTGSGASIDYKTDGTIQQISIQAR
;
A
#
# COMPACT_ATOMS: atom_id res chain seq x y z
N MET A 1 -12.59 -25.47 72.56
CA MET A 1 -11.98 -26.10 71.37
C MET A 1 -12.25 -25.24 70.15
N LYS A 2 -11.19 -24.97 69.38
CA LYS A 2 -10.99 -23.87 68.43
C LYS A 2 -11.90 -23.97 67.19
N LYS A 3 -12.50 -22.85 66.77
CA LYS A 3 -13.06 -22.66 65.42
C LYS A 3 -11.96 -22.11 64.51
N THR A 4 -11.54 -22.88 63.51
CA THR A 4 -10.59 -22.48 62.47
C THR A 4 -11.34 -21.97 61.25
N ALA A 5 -11.11 -20.71 60.86
CA ALA A 5 -11.58 -20.10 59.63
C ALA A 5 -10.64 -20.47 58.48
N LEU A 6 -11.18 -21.07 57.41
CA LEU A 6 -10.46 -21.41 56.19
C LEU A 6 -10.50 -20.19 55.25
N HIS A 7 -9.37 -19.50 55.07
CA HIS A 7 -9.24 -18.45 54.06
C HIS A 7 -8.82 -19.09 52.72
N LEU A 8 -9.68 -18.97 51.72
CA LEU A 8 -9.42 -19.36 50.34
C LEU A 8 -8.63 -18.23 49.66
N LEU A 9 -7.33 -18.42 49.45
CA LEU A 9 -6.52 -17.51 48.63
C LEU A 9 -6.78 -17.80 47.14
N LEU A 10 -7.47 -16.89 46.46
CA LEU A 10 -7.64 -16.90 45.02
C LEU A 10 -6.39 -16.26 44.37
N LEU A 11 -5.49 -17.08 43.84
CA LEU A 11 -4.35 -16.62 43.04
C LEU A 11 -4.83 -16.27 41.62
N LEU A 12 -5.01 -14.97 41.36
CA LEU A 12 -5.22 -14.44 40.01
C LEU A 12 -3.89 -14.54 39.23
N ALA A 13 -3.77 -15.51 38.33
CA ALA A 13 -2.67 -15.57 37.38
C ALA A 13 -2.92 -14.52 36.28
N ILE A 14 -2.25 -13.37 36.40
CA ILE A 14 -2.21 -12.34 35.36
C ILE A 14 -1.26 -12.85 34.26
N PHE A 15 -1.81 -13.46 33.21
CA PHE A 15 -1.08 -13.69 31.97
C PHE A 15 -0.86 -12.33 31.30
N SER A 16 0.33 -11.76 31.50
CA SER A 16 0.80 -10.61 30.72
C SER A 16 1.01 -11.07 29.27
N VAL A 17 0.03 -10.83 28.41
CA VAL A 17 0.22 -10.89 26.97
C VAL A 17 1.14 -9.73 26.61
N GLN A 18 2.43 -10.00 26.43
CA GLN A 18 3.36 -9.02 25.90
C GLN A 18 2.98 -8.80 24.43
N PRO A 19 2.64 -7.58 24.00
CA PRO A 19 2.54 -7.30 22.58
C PRO A 19 3.93 -7.49 21.98
N PHE A 20 4.05 -8.39 21.00
CA PHE A 20 5.21 -8.43 20.13
C PHE A 20 5.23 -7.10 19.37
N LEU A 21 6.06 -6.16 19.81
CA LEU A 21 6.34 -4.94 19.06
C LEU A 21 7.15 -5.37 17.83
N TYR A 22 6.49 -5.46 16.68
CA TYR A 22 7.21 -5.49 15.40
C TYR A 22 8.05 -4.20 15.34
N ALA A 23 9.36 -4.33 15.13
CA ALA A 23 10.27 -3.19 15.12
C ALA A 23 10.07 -2.38 13.83
N GLN A 24 9.01 -1.58 13.78
CA GLN A 24 8.78 -0.61 12.71
C GLN A 24 10.02 0.28 12.52
N PRO A 25 10.28 0.79 11.30
CA PRO A 25 11.31 1.82 11.12
C PRO A 25 11.12 2.93 12.17
N PRO A 26 12.21 3.47 12.77
CA PRO A 26 12.11 4.57 13.71
C PRO A 26 11.28 5.73 13.14
N GLU A 27 10.58 6.47 14.01
CA GLU A 27 9.86 7.66 13.58
C GLU A 27 10.82 8.61 12.84
N GLY A 28 10.40 9.08 11.67
CA GLY A 28 11.20 9.97 10.81
C GLY A 28 12.32 9.29 10.00
N TYR A 29 12.49 7.95 10.09
CA TYR A 29 13.58 7.24 9.41
C TYR A 29 13.62 7.49 7.89
N TYR A 30 12.44 7.67 7.27
CA TYR A 30 12.30 7.89 5.83
C TYR A 30 11.92 9.32 5.41
N ASP A 31 11.96 10.31 6.31
CA ASP A 31 11.53 11.68 6.00
C ASP A 31 12.26 12.29 4.80
N ALA A 32 13.55 11.96 4.63
CA ALA A 32 14.33 12.45 3.50
C ALA A 32 13.90 11.89 2.13
N ALA A 33 13.11 10.80 2.12
CA ALA A 33 12.55 10.18 0.92
C ALA A 33 11.18 10.77 0.52
N ALA A 34 10.51 11.51 1.41
CA ALA A 34 9.16 12.00 1.19
C ALA A 34 9.01 12.83 -0.10
N GLY A 35 8.00 12.50 -0.90
CA GLY A 35 7.65 13.21 -2.15
C GLY A 35 8.65 13.05 -3.30
N LYS A 36 9.67 12.20 -3.17
CA LYS A 36 10.65 11.95 -4.24
C LYS A 36 10.24 10.76 -5.10
N THR A 37 10.71 10.75 -6.35
CA THR A 37 10.56 9.63 -7.30
C THR A 37 11.83 9.44 -8.13
N GLY A 38 11.89 8.37 -8.92
CA GLY A 38 12.97 8.04 -9.84
C GLY A 38 14.33 7.92 -9.15
N ALA A 39 15.38 8.32 -9.87
CA ALA A 39 16.74 8.41 -9.33
C ALA A 39 16.82 9.28 -8.06
N GLY A 40 16.00 10.33 -7.95
CA GLY A 40 15.98 11.21 -6.78
C GLY A 40 15.53 10.51 -5.50
N LEU A 41 14.53 9.62 -5.61
CA LEU A 41 14.11 8.75 -4.50
C LEU A 41 15.20 7.74 -4.16
N LYS A 42 15.76 7.07 -5.16
CA LYS A 42 16.87 6.11 -4.97
C LYS A 42 18.05 6.73 -4.23
N THR A 43 18.51 7.92 -4.64
CA THR A 43 19.61 8.62 -3.97
C THR A 43 19.24 9.06 -2.54
N ALA A 44 17.99 9.43 -2.28
CA ALA A 44 17.53 9.74 -0.92
C ALA A 44 17.57 8.49 -0.02
N LEU A 45 17.05 7.37 -0.52
CA LEU A 45 17.10 6.07 0.16
C LEU A 45 18.54 5.61 0.39
N TYR A 46 19.41 5.72 -0.62
CA TYR A 46 20.85 5.50 -0.47
C TYR A 46 21.40 6.30 0.71
N ASN A 47 21.14 7.60 0.80
CA ASN A 47 21.65 8.42 1.89
C ASN A 47 21.13 8.00 3.28
N ILE A 48 19.93 7.45 3.36
CA ILE A 48 19.34 6.89 4.59
C ILE A 48 20.05 5.59 4.98
N ILE A 49 20.26 4.67 4.02
CA ILE A 49 20.71 3.29 4.31
C ILE A 49 22.22 3.07 4.08
N LYS A 50 22.96 4.06 3.57
CA LYS A 50 24.38 3.92 3.16
C LYS A 50 25.37 3.63 4.29
N GLY A 51 24.95 3.77 5.54
CA GLY A 51 25.72 3.37 6.71
C GLY A 51 25.10 2.10 7.27
N HIS A 52 25.89 1.04 7.44
CA HIS A 52 25.47 -0.13 8.20
C HIS A 52 26.64 -0.64 9.05
N THR A 53 26.34 -1.29 10.17
CA THR A 53 27.36 -1.95 10.97
C THR A 53 27.94 -3.12 10.18
N VAL A 54 29.26 -3.10 9.95
CA VAL A 54 29.95 -4.18 9.23
C VAL A 54 30.17 -5.36 10.17
N ARG A 55 29.89 -6.57 9.69
CA ARG A 55 30.09 -7.81 10.43
C ARG A 55 31.40 -8.47 10.03
N GLY A 56 31.98 -9.25 10.93
CA GLY A 56 33.00 -10.23 10.59
C GLY A 56 32.36 -11.43 9.91
N TYR A 57 33.05 -12.03 8.95
CA TYR A 57 32.51 -13.15 8.16
C TYR A 57 32.12 -14.38 9.00
N SER A 58 32.79 -14.59 10.14
CA SER A 58 32.43 -15.65 11.10
C SER A 58 31.20 -15.33 11.94
N GLN A 59 30.85 -14.06 12.11
CA GLN A 59 29.69 -13.63 12.91
C GLN A 59 28.37 -13.95 12.20
N LEU A 60 28.37 -14.04 10.87
CA LEU A 60 27.19 -14.37 10.06
C LEU A 60 26.46 -15.64 10.54
N TRP A 61 27.20 -16.66 10.99
CA TRP A 61 26.63 -17.88 11.54
C TRP A 61 25.76 -17.64 12.78
N THR A 62 26.19 -16.72 13.64
CA THR A 62 25.43 -16.33 14.82
C THR A 62 24.27 -15.40 14.45
N ASP A 63 24.50 -14.49 13.50
CA ASP A 63 23.48 -13.54 13.05
C ASP A 63 22.24 -14.27 12.47
N TYR A 64 22.46 -15.34 11.68
CA TYR A 64 21.38 -16.17 11.13
C TYR A 64 20.45 -16.81 12.17
N GLN A 65 20.92 -17.01 13.41
CA GLN A 65 20.07 -17.56 14.48
C GLN A 65 18.95 -16.59 14.90
N SER A 66 19.11 -15.31 14.56
CA SER A 66 18.11 -14.26 14.72
C SER A 66 17.42 -13.87 13.42
N THR A 67 18.14 -13.82 12.29
CA THR A 67 17.61 -13.28 11.03
C THR A 67 16.88 -14.32 10.18
N ASP A 68 17.26 -15.60 10.26
CA ASP A 68 16.84 -16.65 9.32
C ASP A 68 16.42 -17.92 10.05
N LYS A 69 15.73 -17.77 11.19
CA LYS A 69 15.22 -18.87 12.02
C LYS A 69 13.73 -19.08 11.79
N ARG A 70 13.36 -20.30 11.40
CA ARG A 70 11.97 -20.73 11.30
C ARG A 70 11.33 -20.91 12.68
N ALA A 71 10.00 -21.01 12.71
CA ALA A 71 9.24 -21.23 13.94
C ALA A 71 9.63 -22.50 14.71
N ASP A 72 10.11 -23.55 14.02
CA ASP A 72 10.60 -24.79 14.62
C ASP A 72 12.05 -24.72 15.13
N GLY A 73 12.67 -23.54 15.07
CA GLY A 73 14.05 -23.29 15.49
C GLY A 73 15.12 -23.73 14.49
N LYS A 74 14.73 -24.14 13.28
CA LYS A 74 15.65 -24.56 12.21
C LYS A 74 16.00 -23.38 11.29
N VAL A 75 17.06 -23.58 10.49
CA VAL A 75 17.48 -22.63 9.47
C VAL A 75 16.39 -22.46 8.42
N TRP A 76 16.13 -21.22 8.02
CA TRP A 76 15.25 -20.87 6.90
C TRP A 76 16.02 -20.94 5.58
N ASP A 77 16.21 -22.14 5.06
CA ASP A 77 16.83 -22.37 3.76
C ASP A 77 15.84 -22.04 2.62
N MET A 78 16.25 -21.16 1.72
CA MET A 78 15.45 -20.72 0.56
C MET A 78 15.72 -21.56 -0.71
N TYR A 79 16.73 -22.43 -0.72
CA TYR A 79 17.16 -23.19 -1.90
C TYR A 79 16.85 -24.68 -1.84
N SER A 80 16.42 -25.22 -0.70
CA SER A 80 16.12 -26.64 -0.56
C SER A 80 15.03 -26.92 0.50
N ASN A 81 14.58 -28.17 0.59
CA ASN A 81 13.65 -28.65 1.63
C ASN A 81 14.40 -29.24 2.86
N CYS A 82 15.71 -29.01 2.97
CA CYS A 82 16.52 -29.56 4.04
C CYS A 82 16.21 -28.87 5.40
N SER A 83 16.39 -29.62 6.50
CA SER A 83 16.18 -29.09 7.85
C SER A 83 17.50 -29.03 8.60
N PHE A 84 18.10 -27.84 8.66
CA PHE A 84 19.38 -27.64 9.31
C PHE A 84 19.24 -27.09 10.74
N THR A 85 20.12 -27.56 11.61
CA THR A 85 20.31 -27.02 12.97
C THR A 85 21.51 -26.08 12.99
N PHE A 86 21.29 -24.85 13.49
CA PHE A 86 22.35 -23.86 13.74
C PHE A 86 23.48 -24.42 14.60
N GLY A 87 24.72 -24.01 14.34
CA GLY A 87 25.92 -24.47 15.06
C GLY A 87 26.30 -25.93 14.85
N THR A 88 25.49 -26.70 14.12
CA THR A 88 25.75 -28.13 13.84
C THR A 88 26.00 -28.39 12.37
N HIS A 89 25.17 -27.82 11.49
CA HIS A 89 25.21 -28.07 10.05
C HIS A 89 25.88 -26.91 9.28
N GLU A 90 26.86 -26.24 9.88
CA GLU A 90 27.60 -25.13 9.27
C GLU A 90 28.84 -25.65 8.55
N CYS A 91 29.02 -25.36 7.25
CA CYS A 91 30.17 -25.87 6.51
C CYS A 91 30.61 -24.97 5.34
N GLY A 92 31.81 -25.25 4.82
CA GLY A 92 32.30 -24.72 3.54
C GLY A 92 32.57 -25.82 2.50
N SER A 93 32.22 -27.07 2.80
CA SER A 93 32.42 -28.23 1.92
C SER A 93 31.28 -29.20 2.11
N TYR A 94 30.75 -29.71 1.00
CA TYR A 94 29.52 -30.50 0.93
C TYR A 94 29.62 -31.47 -0.25
N ASN A 95 29.01 -32.65 -0.13
CA ASN A 95 29.09 -33.69 -1.17
C ASN A 95 27.75 -33.97 -1.87
N LYS A 96 26.66 -33.47 -1.30
CA LYS A 96 25.29 -33.65 -1.77
C LYS A 96 24.37 -32.59 -1.14
N GLU A 97 23.16 -32.47 -1.67
CA GLU A 97 22.09 -31.71 -1.04
C GLU A 97 21.73 -32.30 0.35
N CYS A 98 21.35 -31.42 1.28
CA CYS A 98 21.09 -31.67 2.70
C CYS A 98 22.31 -32.08 3.55
N ASP A 99 23.54 -31.82 3.10
CA ASP A 99 24.74 -32.09 3.90
C ASP A 99 24.88 -31.03 5.01
N CYS A 100 24.84 -29.76 4.62
CA CYS A 100 25.00 -28.61 5.51
C CYS A 100 24.62 -27.31 4.80
N TYR A 101 24.37 -26.24 5.55
CA TYR A 101 24.11 -24.92 4.98
C TYR A 101 25.38 -24.07 4.91
N ASN A 102 25.38 -23.12 3.97
CA ASN A 102 26.44 -22.15 3.76
C ASN A 102 25.85 -20.73 3.66
N ARG A 103 26.74 -19.73 3.69
CA ARG A 103 26.40 -18.32 3.47
C ARG A 103 26.25 -18.08 1.98
N GLU A 104 25.03 -17.89 1.52
CA GLU A 104 24.75 -17.52 0.14
C GLU A 104 24.79 -16.01 -0.04
N HIS A 105 25.56 -15.55 -1.02
CA HIS A 105 25.57 -14.16 -1.47
C HIS A 105 24.58 -14.05 -2.62
N SER A 106 23.32 -13.75 -2.32
CA SER A 106 22.26 -13.69 -3.35
C SER A 106 22.60 -12.69 -4.45
N PHE A 107 23.31 -11.61 -4.12
CA PHE A 107 24.08 -10.84 -5.10
C PHE A 107 25.53 -11.36 -5.10
N PRO A 108 26.00 -12.08 -6.15
CA PRO A 108 27.25 -12.84 -6.07
C PRO A 108 28.46 -11.99 -5.70
N LYS A 109 29.28 -12.47 -4.76
CA LYS A 109 30.48 -11.75 -4.30
C LYS A 109 31.54 -11.55 -5.39
N SER A 110 31.55 -12.41 -6.41
CA SER A 110 32.38 -12.26 -7.60
C SER A 110 32.03 -11.01 -8.41
N TRP A 111 30.79 -10.52 -8.33
CA TRP A 111 30.36 -9.34 -9.06
C TRP A 111 30.90 -8.05 -8.45
N PHE A 112 31.29 -8.05 -7.17
CA PHE A 112 31.84 -6.87 -6.48
C PHE A 112 33.25 -7.10 -5.91
N ASN A 113 33.96 -8.11 -6.41
CA ASN A 113 35.33 -8.48 -6.01
C ASN A 113 35.49 -8.77 -4.50
N GLU A 114 34.46 -9.36 -3.88
CA GLU A 114 34.45 -9.73 -2.45
C GLU A 114 34.73 -8.57 -1.48
N ALA A 115 34.63 -7.32 -1.96
CA ALA A 115 35.03 -6.16 -1.17
C ALA A 115 34.05 -5.86 -0.03
N SER A 116 34.53 -5.11 0.96
CA SER A 116 33.77 -4.65 2.13
C SER A 116 33.09 -3.30 1.82
N PRO A 117 31.87 -3.03 2.34
CA PRO A 117 31.15 -3.76 3.38
C PRO A 117 30.13 -4.82 2.90
N MET A 118 29.86 -4.85 1.59
CA MET A 118 28.92 -5.76 0.92
C MET A 118 29.21 -7.24 1.14
N ASN A 119 30.46 -7.65 1.34
CA ASN A 119 30.76 -9.08 1.58
C ASN A 119 30.09 -9.65 2.85
N THR A 120 29.62 -8.80 3.76
CA THR A 120 28.99 -9.19 5.04
C THR A 120 27.69 -8.44 5.30
N ASP A 121 27.02 -7.93 4.27
CA ASP A 121 25.72 -7.28 4.40
C ASP A 121 24.58 -8.32 4.43
N LEU A 122 24.03 -8.54 5.62
CA LEU A 122 22.96 -9.50 5.89
C LEU A 122 21.72 -9.28 5.02
N PHE A 123 21.50 -8.10 4.41
CA PHE A 123 20.36 -7.93 3.52
C PHE A 123 20.43 -8.76 2.25
N HIS A 124 21.61 -9.14 1.74
CA HIS A 124 21.72 -10.07 0.61
C HIS A 124 22.36 -11.42 0.96
N LEU A 125 22.88 -11.57 2.18
CA LEU A 125 23.39 -12.85 2.65
C LEU A 125 22.30 -13.67 3.32
N VAL A 126 21.95 -14.83 2.77
CA VAL A 126 20.98 -15.78 3.34
C VAL A 126 21.63 -17.14 3.60
N PRO A 127 21.21 -17.92 4.62
CA PRO A 127 21.70 -19.27 4.81
C PRO A 127 20.96 -20.24 3.87
N THR A 128 21.70 -20.99 3.05
CA THR A 128 21.10 -21.96 2.12
C THR A 128 21.88 -23.26 2.08
N ASP A 129 21.27 -24.35 1.61
CA ASP A 129 21.98 -25.60 1.36
C ASP A 129 23.26 -25.36 0.54
N GLY A 130 24.39 -25.84 1.06
CA GLY A 130 25.69 -25.57 0.47
C GLY A 130 25.86 -26.16 -0.93
N TRP A 131 25.28 -27.34 -1.19
CA TRP A 131 25.34 -27.98 -2.49
C TRP A 131 24.49 -27.24 -3.52
N VAL A 132 23.28 -26.81 -3.17
CA VAL A 132 22.43 -26.01 -4.07
C VAL A 132 23.04 -24.64 -4.30
N ASN A 133 23.61 -24.00 -3.29
CA ASN A 133 24.40 -22.77 -3.43
C ASN A 133 25.56 -22.97 -4.43
N ASN A 134 26.28 -24.10 -4.37
CA ASN A 134 27.31 -24.41 -5.37
C ASN A 134 26.76 -24.55 -6.80
N LYS A 135 25.58 -25.16 -6.95
CA LYS A 135 24.90 -25.25 -8.26
C LYS A 135 24.47 -23.89 -8.76
N ARG A 136 24.00 -23.01 -7.87
CA ARG A 136 23.67 -21.61 -8.17
C ARG A 136 24.89 -20.84 -8.67
N GLY A 137 26.05 -21.06 -8.06
CA GLY A 137 27.31 -20.45 -8.49
C GLY A 137 27.29 -18.93 -8.45
N SER A 138 27.64 -18.28 -9.57
CA SER A 138 27.51 -16.82 -9.75
C SER A 138 26.48 -16.45 -10.81
N PHE A 139 25.61 -17.39 -11.18
CA PHE A 139 24.62 -17.17 -12.23
C PHE A 139 23.63 -16.07 -11.81
N PRO A 140 23.18 -15.23 -12.76
CA PRO A 140 22.02 -14.38 -12.56
C PRO A 140 20.82 -15.18 -12.05
N PHE A 141 19.98 -14.53 -11.26
CA PHE A 141 18.62 -15.04 -11.13
C PHE A 141 17.87 -14.91 -12.45
N GLY A 142 16.97 -15.83 -12.71
CA GLY A 142 16.21 -15.91 -13.96
C GLY A 142 15.27 -17.08 -13.95
N GLU A 143 14.48 -17.22 -15.00
CA GLU A 143 13.58 -18.36 -15.18
C GLU A 143 14.13 -19.32 -16.23
N THR A 144 13.84 -20.62 -16.07
CA THR A 144 14.25 -21.64 -17.02
C THR A 144 13.13 -22.64 -17.31
N SER A 145 12.89 -22.85 -18.60
CA SER A 145 12.03 -23.91 -19.12
C SER A 145 12.80 -25.19 -19.47
N SER A 146 14.13 -25.19 -19.30
CA SER A 146 15.03 -26.30 -19.65
C SER A 146 16.09 -26.52 -18.55
N PRO A 147 15.67 -26.97 -17.34
CA PRO A 147 16.57 -27.14 -16.21
C PRO A 147 17.59 -28.26 -16.46
N THR A 148 18.85 -28.00 -16.12
CA THR A 148 19.94 -29.00 -16.03
C THR A 148 20.14 -29.53 -14.62
N PHE A 149 19.61 -28.81 -13.63
CA PHE A 149 19.55 -29.22 -12.22
C PHE A 149 18.26 -28.68 -11.59
N THR A 150 17.68 -29.48 -10.68
CA THR A 150 16.54 -29.10 -9.84
C THR A 150 16.83 -29.58 -8.42
N SER A 151 16.76 -28.66 -7.45
CA SER A 151 16.89 -28.94 -6.02
C SER A 151 15.61 -29.58 -5.46
N SER A 152 15.68 -30.06 -4.22
CA SER A 152 14.57 -30.68 -3.51
C SER A 152 13.36 -29.77 -3.27
N ASN A 153 13.53 -28.44 -3.23
CA ASN A 153 12.40 -27.51 -3.14
C ASN A 153 11.82 -27.13 -4.51
N GLY A 154 12.52 -27.43 -5.60
CA GLY A 154 12.10 -27.07 -6.95
C GLY A 154 12.89 -25.92 -7.58
N SER A 155 13.84 -25.30 -6.86
CA SER A 155 14.74 -24.30 -7.45
C SER A 155 15.60 -24.95 -8.54
N LYS A 156 15.87 -24.24 -9.63
CA LYS A 156 16.47 -24.80 -10.85
C LYS A 156 17.74 -24.07 -11.26
N VAL A 157 18.60 -24.77 -12.01
CA VAL A 157 19.64 -24.17 -12.85
C VAL A 157 19.37 -24.58 -14.29
N GLY A 158 19.45 -23.65 -15.23
CA GLY A 158 19.22 -23.95 -16.65
C GLY A 158 19.44 -22.74 -17.55
N SER A 159 19.22 -22.91 -18.86
CA SER A 159 19.24 -21.80 -19.80
C SER A 159 18.08 -20.83 -19.54
N CYS A 160 18.35 -19.53 -19.54
CA CYS A 160 17.34 -18.50 -19.36
C CYS A 160 16.22 -18.61 -20.40
N SER A 161 14.97 -18.51 -19.96
CA SER A 161 13.78 -18.44 -20.82
C SER A 161 13.24 -17.02 -21.02
N ILE A 162 13.81 -16.02 -20.34
CA ILE A 162 13.39 -14.61 -20.43
C ILE A 162 14.06 -13.95 -21.63
N SER A 163 13.27 -13.24 -22.44
CA SER A 163 13.78 -12.48 -23.59
C SER A 163 14.78 -11.42 -23.14
N GLY A 164 15.93 -11.34 -23.80
CA GLY A 164 17.01 -10.38 -23.50
C GLY A 164 18.24 -11.01 -22.86
N TYR A 165 18.16 -12.25 -22.37
CA TYR A 165 19.32 -13.02 -21.90
C TYR A 165 19.21 -14.50 -22.27
N SER A 166 20.31 -15.12 -22.69
CA SER A 166 20.35 -16.52 -23.14
C SER A 166 21.39 -17.37 -22.39
N GLY A 167 22.01 -16.81 -21.35
CA GLY A 167 22.98 -17.54 -20.53
C GLY A 167 22.32 -18.48 -19.51
N THR A 168 23.14 -19.03 -18.62
CA THR A 168 22.65 -19.89 -17.52
C THR A 168 22.15 -19.02 -16.37
N VAL A 169 21.00 -19.40 -15.80
CA VAL A 169 20.37 -18.73 -14.66
C VAL A 169 20.08 -19.72 -13.55
N PHE A 170 19.89 -19.19 -12.34
CA PHE A 170 19.25 -19.89 -11.24
C PHE A 170 17.83 -19.37 -11.04
N GLU A 171 16.86 -20.26 -10.98
CA GLU A 171 15.46 -19.95 -10.72
C GLU A 171 15.09 -20.42 -9.31
N PRO A 172 14.93 -19.51 -8.32
CA PRO A 172 14.32 -19.87 -7.05
C PRO A 172 12.84 -20.21 -7.25
N ILE A 173 12.25 -20.94 -6.30
CA ILE A 173 10.81 -21.18 -6.31
C ILE A 173 10.01 -19.89 -6.14
N ASP A 174 8.75 -19.90 -6.58
CA ASP A 174 7.90 -18.70 -6.62
C ASP A 174 7.73 -18.01 -5.25
N GLU A 175 7.72 -18.76 -4.15
CA GLU A 175 7.63 -18.24 -2.77
C GLU A 175 8.81 -17.35 -2.35
N TYR A 176 9.90 -17.34 -3.10
CA TYR A 176 11.10 -16.56 -2.76
C TYR A 176 11.53 -15.59 -3.86
N LYS A 177 10.79 -15.49 -4.95
CA LYS A 177 11.14 -14.64 -6.10
C LYS A 177 11.09 -13.16 -5.70
N GLY A 178 10.07 -12.74 -4.96
CA GLY A 178 9.88 -11.39 -4.46
C GLY A 178 10.92 -11.01 -3.41
N ASP A 179 11.27 -11.93 -2.51
CA ASP A 179 12.36 -11.75 -1.55
C ASP A 179 13.67 -11.37 -2.26
N PHE A 180 14.08 -12.19 -3.23
CA PHE A 180 15.30 -11.93 -3.99
C PHE A 180 15.18 -10.67 -4.86
N ALA A 181 13.99 -10.35 -5.39
CA ALA A 181 13.78 -9.09 -6.09
C ALA A 181 14.05 -7.87 -5.20
N ARG A 182 13.46 -7.84 -4.00
CA ARG A 182 13.66 -6.76 -3.02
C ARG A 182 15.10 -6.70 -2.50
N ILE A 183 15.81 -7.83 -2.43
CA ILE A 183 17.25 -7.88 -2.13
C ILE A 183 18.07 -7.19 -3.24
N TYR A 184 17.75 -7.44 -4.50
CA TYR A 184 18.44 -6.79 -5.62
C TYR A 184 18.13 -5.28 -5.68
N PHE A 185 16.87 -4.86 -5.51
CA PHE A 185 16.55 -3.42 -5.42
C PHE A 185 17.28 -2.75 -4.25
N TYR A 186 17.41 -3.44 -3.11
CA TYR A 186 18.25 -2.99 -2.00
C TYR A 186 19.71 -2.84 -2.43
N MET A 187 20.31 -3.83 -3.08
CA MET A 187 21.72 -3.76 -3.53
C MET A 187 21.96 -2.58 -4.47
N ALA A 188 21.06 -2.36 -5.43
CA ALA A 188 21.11 -1.22 -6.35
C ALA A 188 21.08 0.13 -5.63
N THR A 189 20.29 0.23 -4.57
CA THR A 189 20.10 1.46 -3.80
C THR A 189 21.22 1.67 -2.81
N ARG A 190 21.50 0.65 -1.99
CA ARG A 190 22.50 0.70 -0.92
C ARG A 190 23.89 1.03 -1.47
N TYR A 191 24.26 0.46 -2.61
CA TYR A 191 25.60 0.60 -3.18
C TYR A 191 25.64 1.50 -4.41
N GLU A 192 24.73 2.48 -4.48
CA GLU A 192 24.62 3.44 -5.59
C GLU A 192 25.94 4.09 -5.99
N ASN A 193 26.81 4.39 -5.02
CA ASN A 193 28.08 5.07 -5.25
C ASN A 193 29.19 4.19 -5.86
N VAL A 194 29.00 2.87 -5.94
CA VAL A 194 30.03 1.93 -6.42
C VAL A 194 29.52 0.92 -7.44
N ILE A 195 28.21 0.64 -7.50
CA ILE A 195 27.65 -0.45 -8.30
C ILE A 195 27.91 -0.32 -9.81
N ALA A 196 28.02 0.90 -10.33
CA ALA A 196 28.35 1.15 -11.73
C ALA A 196 29.68 0.46 -12.15
N GLY A 197 30.66 0.45 -11.26
CA GLY A 197 31.98 -0.15 -11.52
C GLY A 197 32.00 -1.67 -11.43
N TRP A 198 30.91 -2.31 -11.04
CA TRP A 198 30.83 -3.77 -10.88
C TRP A 198 30.52 -4.50 -12.19
N TYR A 199 29.99 -3.77 -13.17
CA TYR A 199 29.59 -4.27 -14.49
C TYR A 199 30.64 -5.17 -15.17
N SER A 200 31.92 -4.82 -15.07
CA SER A 200 33.00 -5.52 -15.77
C SER A 200 33.76 -6.55 -14.91
N ASN A 201 33.28 -6.85 -13.69
CA ASN A 201 34.00 -7.76 -12.79
C ASN A 201 33.85 -9.25 -13.18
N SER A 202 32.73 -9.63 -13.82
CA SER A 202 32.54 -10.97 -14.37
C SER A 202 31.56 -10.94 -15.55
N ALA A 203 31.47 -12.06 -16.30
CA ALA A 203 30.51 -12.18 -17.40
C ALA A 203 29.06 -12.18 -16.90
N GLU A 204 28.81 -12.72 -15.71
CA GLU A 204 27.49 -12.75 -15.08
C GLU A 204 27.10 -11.36 -14.54
N ALA A 205 28.04 -10.61 -13.98
CA ALA A 205 27.82 -9.21 -13.61
C ALA A 205 27.49 -8.36 -14.83
N ASN A 206 28.24 -8.55 -15.93
CA ASN A 206 28.03 -7.90 -17.22
C ASN A 206 26.66 -8.19 -17.84
N ALA A 207 26.10 -9.39 -17.58
CA ALA A 207 24.80 -9.80 -18.10
C ALA A 207 23.60 -9.13 -17.39
N VAL A 208 23.81 -8.60 -16.19
CA VAL A 208 22.74 -8.11 -15.30
C VAL A 208 22.87 -6.63 -15.00
N LEU A 209 24.07 -6.15 -14.76
CA LEU A 209 24.33 -4.76 -14.43
C LEU A 209 24.48 -3.94 -15.70
N MET A 210 24.30 -2.64 -15.56
CA MET A 210 24.73 -1.63 -16.51
C MET A 210 25.91 -0.86 -15.90
N ASN A 211 26.78 -0.31 -16.73
CA ASN A 211 27.86 0.59 -16.29
C ASN A 211 27.32 1.98 -15.90
N ASN A 212 26.36 2.02 -14.97
CA ASN A 212 25.70 3.22 -14.44
C ASN A 212 25.18 2.99 -13.01
N SER A 213 24.80 4.07 -12.32
CA SER A 213 24.21 4.02 -10.98
C SER A 213 22.67 4.07 -10.99
N PHE A 214 22.06 4.26 -12.17
CA PHE A 214 20.62 4.25 -12.42
C PHE A 214 20.36 4.02 -13.92
N PRO A 215 19.49 3.07 -14.32
CA PRO A 215 18.66 2.20 -13.48
C PRO A 215 19.39 0.99 -12.87
N VAL A 216 20.72 0.89 -13.03
CA VAL A 216 21.61 -0.18 -12.54
C VAL A 216 21.50 -1.50 -13.30
N TYR A 217 20.30 -1.97 -13.63
CA TYR A 217 20.10 -3.29 -14.23
C TYR A 217 19.73 -3.24 -15.70
N GLU A 218 20.18 -4.25 -16.46
CA GLU A 218 19.73 -4.52 -17.82
C GLU A 218 18.19 -4.68 -17.85
N THR A 219 17.55 -4.23 -18.93
CA THR A 219 16.08 -4.15 -19.02
C THR A 219 15.39 -5.48 -18.71
N TRP A 220 15.88 -6.59 -19.28
CA TRP A 220 15.30 -7.93 -19.07
C TRP A 220 15.27 -8.32 -17.58
N PHE A 221 16.32 -7.96 -16.86
CA PHE A 221 16.48 -8.31 -15.45
C PHE A 221 15.64 -7.37 -14.59
N LEU A 222 15.65 -6.07 -14.89
CA LEU A 222 14.84 -5.09 -14.17
C LEU A 222 13.34 -5.38 -14.28
N GLU A 223 12.86 -5.71 -15.47
CA GLU A 223 11.46 -6.10 -15.72
C GLU A 223 11.11 -7.39 -14.96
N MET A 224 11.97 -8.40 -15.01
CA MET A 224 11.79 -9.64 -14.24
C MET A 224 11.74 -9.38 -12.73
N LEU A 225 12.64 -8.57 -12.18
CA LEU A 225 12.60 -8.24 -10.74
C LEU A 225 11.31 -7.50 -10.38
N GLY A 226 10.80 -6.63 -11.26
CA GLY A 226 9.50 -5.96 -11.09
C GLY A 226 8.34 -6.96 -11.07
N GLU A 227 8.32 -7.92 -11.99
CA GLU A 227 7.31 -8.98 -12.04
C GLU A 227 7.37 -9.90 -10.82
N TRP A 228 8.57 -10.32 -10.43
CA TRP A 228 8.80 -11.14 -9.23
C TRP A 228 8.37 -10.42 -7.95
N HIS A 229 8.67 -9.12 -7.84
CA HIS A 229 8.25 -8.29 -6.73
C HIS A 229 6.72 -8.18 -6.61
N GLU A 230 6.01 -8.09 -7.75
CA GLU A 230 4.55 -7.97 -7.80
C GLU A 230 3.84 -9.30 -7.52
N ASN A 231 4.35 -10.41 -8.09
CA ASN A 231 3.75 -11.72 -7.97
C ASN A 231 4.03 -12.40 -6.62
N ASP A 232 5.09 -12.00 -5.91
CA ASP A 232 5.43 -12.46 -4.56
C ASP A 232 5.56 -11.26 -3.60
N PRO A 233 4.43 -10.77 -3.05
CA PRO A 233 4.38 -9.63 -2.14
C PRO A 233 5.18 -9.84 -0.85
N VAL A 234 5.49 -8.74 -0.15
CA VAL A 234 6.27 -8.80 1.10
C VAL A 234 5.62 -9.76 2.10
N SER A 235 6.40 -10.75 2.55
CA SER A 235 5.97 -11.76 3.51
C SER A 235 6.30 -11.37 4.96
N GLN A 236 5.64 -12.04 5.93
CA GLN A 236 5.98 -11.86 7.35
C GLN A 236 7.43 -12.26 7.64
N LYS A 237 7.94 -13.30 6.96
CA LYS A 237 9.34 -13.73 7.04
C LYS A 237 10.28 -12.57 6.68
N GLU A 238 10.01 -11.85 5.59
CA GLU A 238 10.84 -10.71 5.21
C GLU A 238 10.74 -9.54 6.18
N THR A 239 9.54 -9.25 6.70
CA THR A 239 9.37 -8.20 7.72
C THR A 239 10.16 -8.55 8.98
N ASP A 240 10.07 -9.79 9.46
CA ASP A 240 10.80 -10.28 10.63
C ASP A 240 12.32 -10.24 10.41
N ARG A 241 12.76 -10.66 9.22
CA ARG A 241 14.15 -10.61 8.82
C ARG A 241 14.67 -9.16 8.72
N ASN A 242 13.91 -8.25 8.13
CA ASN A 242 14.27 -6.83 8.02
C ASN A 242 14.43 -6.20 9.41
N ASN A 243 13.54 -6.52 10.35
CA ASN A 243 13.63 -6.11 11.75
C ASN A 243 14.87 -6.67 12.46
N ALA A 244 15.14 -7.97 12.28
CA ALA A 244 16.28 -8.65 12.89
C ALA A 244 17.62 -8.12 12.34
N VAL A 245 17.72 -7.90 11.03
CA VAL A 245 18.91 -7.29 10.41
C VAL A 245 19.08 -5.86 10.87
N PHE A 246 18.01 -5.05 10.97
CA PHE A 246 18.08 -3.68 11.50
C PHE A 246 18.67 -3.63 12.91
N ALA A 247 18.29 -4.58 13.78
CA ALA A 247 18.85 -4.67 15.13
C ALA A 247 20.37 -4.99 15.18
N ILE A 248 20.93 -5.51 14.08
CA ILE A 248 22.36 -5.89 13.97
C ILE A 248 23.17 -4.86 13.17
N GLN A 249 22.60 -4.36 12.08
CA GLN A 249 23.28 -3.53 11.09
C GLN A 249 22.85 -2.06 11.11
N GLU A 250 21.81 -1.71 11.86
CA GLU A 250 21.32 -0.35 12.04
C GLU A 250 20.85 0.33 10.73
N ASN A 251 20.62 -0.46 9.68
CA ASN A 251 19.98 -0.05 8.43
C ASN A 251 18.86 -1.00 8.03
N ARG A 252 18.00 -0.55 7.10
CA ARG A 252 16.80 -1.30 6.68
C ARG A 252 16.79 -1.54 5.17
N ASN A 253 16.08 -2.56 4.71
CA ASN A 253 15.70 -2.69 3.30
C ASN A 253 14.42 -1.86 3.04
N PRO A 254 14.52 -0.71 2.35
CA PRO A 254 13.36 0.15 2.13
C PRO A 254 12.27 -0.52 1.31
N PHE A 255 12.60 -1.50 0.46
CA PHE A 255 11.64 -2.15 -0.42
C PHE A 255 10.88 -3.29 0.28
N VAL A 256 11.27 -3.65 1.50
CA VAL A 256 10.47 -4.49 2.41
C VAL A 256 9.54 -3.62 3.26
N ASP A 257 10.02 -2.49 3.77
CA ASP A 257 9.18 -1.57 4.56
C ASP A 257 8.16 -0.79 3.70
N HIS A 258 8.55 -0.44 2.46
CA HIS A 258 7.79 0.34 1.48
C HIS A 258 7.89 -0.31 0.07
N PRO A 259 7.20 -1.45 -0.16
CA PRO A 259 7.24 -2.14 -1.45
C PRO A 259 6.81 -1.25 -2.62
N GLU A 260 5.89 -0.29 -2.39
CA GLU A 260 5.43 0.67 -3.40
C GLU A 260 6.55 1.55 -3.98
N TRP A 261 7.68 1.68 -3.31
CA TRP A 261 8.82 2.46 -3.81
C TRP A 261 9.58 1.79 -4.94
N VAL A 262 9.40 0.49 -5.19
CA VAL A 262 9.96 -0.16 -6.38
C VAL A 262 9.42 0.51 -7.63
N TYR A 263 8.11 0.71 -7.71
CA TYR A 263 7.47 1.45 -8.80
C TYR A 263 7.95 2.90 -8.85
N LEU A 264 7.95 3.61 -7.72
CA LEU A 264 8.32 5.02 -7.69
C LEU A 264 9.78 5.26 -8.12
N VAL A 265 10.68 4.31 -7.92
CA VAL A 265 12.09 4.43 -8.32
C VAL A 265 12.32 3.98 -9.76
N TRP A 266 11.85 2.79 -10.15
CA TRP A 266 12.22 2.17 -11.44
C TRP A 266 11.08 2.08 -12.45
N ASN A 267 9.85 2.43 -12.07
CA ASN A 267 8.65 2.29 -12.90
C ASN A 267 8.46 0.84 -13.41
N VAL A 268 8.79 -0.13 -12.56
CA VAL A 268 8.54 -1.58 -12.75
C VAL A 268 7.84 -2.13 -11.51
N GLY A 269 7.02 -3.18 -11.68
CA GLY A 269 6.12 -3.70 -10.64
C GLY A 269 4.99 -2.70 -10.31
N ALA A 270 3.74 -3.08 -10.60
CA ALA A 270 2.49 -2.30 -10.40
C ALA A 270 2.46 -0.82 -10.84
N THR A 271 1.65 -0.54 -11.87
CA THR A 271 1.11 0.79 -12.20
C THR A 271 0.01 1.20 -11.23
N PHE A 272 0.22 2.22 -10.40
CA PHE A 272 -0.91 2.94 -9.82
C PHE A 272 -1.59 3.78 -10.92
N ALA A 273 -2.92 3.83 -10.94
CA ALA A 273 -3.61 4.83 -11.76
C ALA A 273 -3.13 6.22 -11.32
N PRO A 274 -2.83 7.15 -12.26
CA PRO A 274 -2.31 8.46 -11.90
C PRO A 274 -3.23 9.16 -10.91
N GLU A 275 -2.64 9.79 -9.89
CA GLU A 275 -3.37 10.57 -8.90
C GLU A 275 -4.22 11.64 -9.62
N PRO A 276 -5.51 11.79 -9.27
CA PRO A 276 -6.33 12.89 -9.78
C PRO A 276 -5.66 14.23 -9.47
N THR A 277 -5.35 15.01 -10.51
CA THR A 277 -4.56 16.26 -10.39
C THR A 277 -5.25 17.34 -9.54
N HIS A 278 -6.55 17.21 -9.28
CA HIS A 278 -7.33 18.19 -8.54
C HIS A 278 -8.34 17.49 -7.62
N HIS A 279 -8.52 18.03 -6.42
CA HIS A 279 -9.70 17.72 -5.60
C HIS A 279 -10.97 18.28 -6.26
N ALA A 280 -12.14 17.79 -5.83
CA ALA A 280 -13.41 18.39 -6.19
C ALA A 280 -13.44 19.86 -5.70
N THR A 281 -13.68 20.80 -6.62
CA THR A 281 -13.96 22.20 -6.29
C THR A 281 -15.47 22.42 -6.17
N ASP A 282 -15.87 23.49 -5.49
CA ASP A 282 -17.27 23.96 -5.41
C ASP A 282 -18.28 22.96 -4.80
N PHE A 283 -17.80 22.03 -3.97
CA PHE A 283 -18.65 21.11 -3.21
C PHE A 283 -19.46 21.85 -2.15
N SER A 284 -20.78 21.95 -2.34
CA SER A 284 -21.65 22.72 -1.46
C SER A 284 -23.10 22.21 -1.45
N ALA A 285 -23.87 22.60 -0.43
CA ALA A 285 -25.29 22.28 -0.29
C ALA A 285 -26.03 23.48 0.33
N HIS A 286 -27.04 24.01 -0.37
CA HIS A 286 -27.79 25.19 0.08
C HIS A 286 -29.29 24.96 -0.12
N CYS A 287 -30.05 25.11 0.96
CA CYS A 287 -31.50 24.92 0.95
C CYS A 287 -32.22 25.89 1.88
N ILE A 288 -33.47 26.19 1.55
CA ILE A 288 -34.41 26.90 2.41
C ILE A 288 -35.52 25.93 2.79
N THR A 289 -35.75 25.78 4.10
CA THR A 289 -36.89 25.02 4.63
C THR A 289 -37.95 25.99 5.11
N LEU A 290 -39.16 25.86 4.55
CA LEU A 290 -40.33 26.65 4.94
C LEU A 290 -41.24 25.82 5.84
N HIS A 291 -41.89 26.50 6.78
CA HIS A 291 -42.87 25.95 7.71
C HIS A 291 -44.10 26.84 7.73
N TRP A 292 -45.28 26.22 7.83
CA TRP A 292 -46.55 26.93 8.03
C TRP A 292 -47.47 26.11 8.94
N THR A 293 -48.64 26.67 9.26
CA THR A 293 -49.72 25.95 9.94
C THR A 293 -50.90 25.86 9.00
N ASP A 294 -51.55 24.71 8.96
CA ASP A 294 -52.63 24.45 8.03
C ASP A 294 -53.82 25.42 8.17
N ALA A 295 -54.38 25.81 7.02
CA ALA A 295 -55.60 26.59 6.98
C ALA A 295 -56.78 25.79 7.54
N THR A 296 -57.59 26.45 8.36
CA THR A 296 -58.79 25.90 8.99
C THR A 296 -60.06 26.52 8.41
N GLY A 297 -61.18 25.80 8.45
CA GLY A 297 -62.48 26.28 7.97
C GLY A 297 -63.38 25.14 7.50
N ASP A 298 -64.57 25.49 6.99
CA ASP A 298 -65.54 24.51 6.46
C ASP A 298 -65.04 23.84 5.17
N THR A 299 -64.35 24.60 4.32
CA THR A 299 -63.64 24.08 3.14
C THR A 299 -62.15 24.11 3.40
N LYS A 300 -61.52 22.93 3.46
CA LYS A 300 -60.08 22.78 3.65
C LYS A 300 -59.38 22.73 2.29
N PRO A 301 -58.13 23.22 2.18
CA PRO A 301 -57.33 23.02 0.97
C PRO A 301 -57.06 21.53 0.72
N ASP A 302 -56.99 21.14 -0.55
CA ASP A 302 -56.43 19.86 -0.97
C ASP A 302 -54.89 19.90 -0.93
N GLY A 303 -54.31 21.10 -1.12
CA GLY A 303 -52.89 21.36 -1.03
C GLY A 303 -52.55 22.84 -1.05
N TYR A 304 -51.25 23.11 -1.07
CA TYR A 304 -50.67 24.45 -1.14
C TYR A 304 -49.71 24.55 -2.31
N LEU A 305 -49.86 25.57 -3.13
CA LEU A 305 -48.86 25.99 -4.11
C LEU A 305 -47.95 27.03 -3.44
N ILE A 306 -46.67 26.69 -3.31
CA ILE A 306 -45.62 27.62 -2.87
C ILE A 306 -44.87 28.10 -4.10
N ARG A 307 -44.83 29.42 -4.30
CA ARG A 307 -44.11 30.05 -5.42
C ARG A 307 -42.97 30.90 -4.89
N MET A 308 -41.83 30.91 -5.59
CA MET A 308 -40.68 31.72 -5.23
C MET A 308 -40.20 32.66 -6.33
N SER A 309 -39.49 33.70 -5.91
CA SER A 309 -38.69 34.60 -6.75
C SER A 309 -37.40 34.97 -6.01
N ASN A 310 -36.33 35.28 -6.74
CA ASN A 310 -35.09 35.86 -6.20
C ASN A 310 -35.00 37.38 -6.43
N THR A 311 -35.99 38.00 -7.08
CA THR A 311 -35.97 39.42 -7.44
C THR A 311 -36.97 40.27 -6.68
N GLY A 312 -38.06 39.69 -6.17
CA GLY A 312 -39.04 40.40 -5.33
C GLY A 312 -40.41 39.73 -5.28
N PHE A 313 -41.27 40.13 -4.34
CA PHE A 313 -42.64 39.62 -4.20
C PHE A 313 -43.54 39.96 -5.40
N GLU A 314 -43.25 41.06 -6.09
CA GLU A 314 -43.97 41.53 -7.28
C GLU A 314 -43.76 40.62 -8.49
N ASN A 315 -42.67 39.85 -8.52
CA ASN A 315 -42.36 38.91 -9.60
C ASN A 315 -42.94 37.50 -9.35
N ILE A 316 -43.69 37.33 -8.25
CA ILE A 316 -44.47 36.12 -8.00
C ILE A 316 -45.90 36.37 -8.45
N GLU A 317 -46.19 35.90 -9.66
CA GLU A 317 -47.52 36.00 -10.28
C GLU A 317 -48.59 35.28 -9.44
N MET A 318 -49.81 35.78 -9.49
CA MET A 318 -50.95 35.10 -8.87
C MET A 318 -51.32 33.89 -9.73
N PRO A 319 -51.55 32.70 -9.14
CA PRO A 319 -52.11 31.58 -9.89
C PRO A 319 -53.54 31.92 -10.35
N ALA A 320 -53.94 31.37 -11.50
CA ALA A 320 -55.27 31.58 -12.06
C ALA A 320 -56.10 30.30 -11.94
N ASP A 321 -57.37 30.45 -11.56
CA ASP A 321 -58.30 29.33 -11.45
C ASP A 321 -58.46 28.62 -12.79
N GLY A 322 -58.70 27.32 -12.74
CA GLY A 322 -58.79 26.44 -13.90
C GLY A 322 -57.47 26.16 -14.62
N THR A 323 -56.34 26.67 -14.10
CA THR A 323 -55.00 26.41 -14.66
C THR A 323 -54.06 25.86 -13.58
N SER A 324 -53.74 24.58 -13.66
CA SER A 324 -52.80 23.95 -12.72
C SER A 324 -51.36 24.40 -12.96
N VAL A 325 -50.65 24.74 -11.88
CA VAL A 325 -49.20 25.02 -11.92
C VAL A 325 -48.45 23.75 -11.55
N SER A 326 -47.62 23.25 -12.47
CA SER A 326 -46.77 22.08 -12.22
C SER A 326 -45.57 22.43 -11.34
N ASP A 327 -45.05 21.43 -10.62
CA ASP A 327 -43.81 21.57 -9.86
C ASP A 327 -42.61 21.86 -10.78
N ASP A 328 -41.79 22.81 -10.38
CA ASP A 328 -40.52 23.16 -11.00
C ASP A 328 -39.56 23.76 -9.97
N PHE A 329 -38.53 24.48 -10.42
CA PHE A 329 -37.59 25.16 -9.52
C PHE A 329 -38.26 26.20 -8.62
N SER A 330 -39.25 26.93 -9.14
CA SER A 330 -39.90 28.07 -8.49
C SER A 330 -41.27 27.75 -7.92
N ASN A 331 -41.84 26.59 -8.20
CA ASN A 331 -43.19 26.21 -7.83
C ASN A 331 -43.17 24.81 -7.19
N LEU A 332 -43.76 24.67 -6.00
CA LEU A 332 -43.95 23.38 -5.34
C LEU A 332 -45.38 23.24 -4.84
N ASN A 333 -46.03 22.14 -5.20
CA ASN A 333 -47.32 21.73 -4.68
C ASN A 333 -47.14 20.76 -3.51
N ILE A 334 -47.63 21.16 -2.34
CA ILE A 334 -47.53 20.38 -1.11
C ILE A 334 -48.92 19.97 -0.63
N SER A 335 -49.14 18.69 -0.39
CA SER A 335 -50.41 18.19 0.14
C SER A 335 -50.75 18.78 1.51
N TYR A 336 -52.04 18.98 1.77
CA TYR A 336 -52.54 19.36 3.09
C TYR A 336 -52.04 18.39 4.19
N GLY A 337 -51.65 18.91 5.37
CA GLY A 337 -51.12 18.13 6.48
C GLY A 337 -49.60 17.96 6.54
N VAL A 338 -48.84 18.41 5.53
CA VAL A 338 -47.37 18.27 5.51
C VAL A 338 -46.64 19.41 6.24
N GLU A 339 -47.15 20.65 6.14
CA GLU A 339 -46.66 21.83 6.85
C GLU A 339 -45.16 22.17 6.68
N LYS A 340 -44.53 21.61 5.63
CA LYS A 340 -43.10 21.77 5.32
C LYS A 340 -42.83 21.71 3.82
N ALA A 341 -41.94 22.59 3.35
CA ALA A 341 -41.37 22.52 2.00
C ALA A 341 -39.86 22.80 2.02
N ILE A 342 -39.12 22.16 1.12
CA ILE A 342 -37.67 22.35 0.97
C ILE A 342 -37.37 22.78 -0.46
N PHE A 343 -36.81 23.98 -0.62
CA PHE A 343 -36.24 24.44 -1.87
C PHE A 343 -34.72 24.24 -1.82
N GLY A 344 -34.18 23.46 -2.77
CA GLY A 344 -32.75 23.16 -2.89
C GLY A 344 -32.13 23.76 -4.14
N GLY A 345 -30.80 23.76 -4.23
CA GLY A 345 -30.07 24.31 -5.39
C GLY A 345 -30.10 25.84 -5.44
N LEU A 346 -30.20 26.50 -4.28
CA LEU A 346 -30.25 27.95 -4.15
C LEU A 346 -28.85 28.54 -4.08
N ASN A 347 -28.70 29.81 -4.47
CA ASN A 347 -27.43 30.52 -4.38
C ASN A 347 -27.22 31.09 -2.97
N PRO A 348 -26.08 30.80 -2.32
CA PRO A 348 -25.76 31.32 -0.98
C PRO A 348 -25.78 32.84 -0.93
N GLY A 349 -26.34 33.39 0.13
CA GLY A 349 -26.39 34.83 0.32
C GLY A 349 -27.40 35.56 -0.56
N GLU A 350 -28.09 34.88 -1.48
CA GLU A 350 -29.16 35.47 -2.27
C GLU A 350 -30.48 35.48 -1.46
N LEU A 351 -31.25 36.56 -1.61
CA LEU A 351 -32.53 36.73 -0.92
C LEU A 351 -33.65 36.14 -1.78
N TYR A 352 -34.36 35.16 -1.24
CA TYR A 352 -35.51 34.54 -1.89
C TYR A 352 -36.80 34.99 -1.22
N TYR A 353 -37.84 35.17 -2.03
CA TYR A 353 -39.17 35.61 -1.67
C TYR A 353 -40.14 34.47 -1.96
N PHE A 354 -41.06 34.19 -1.04
CA PHE A 354 -42.02 33.10 -1.16
C PHE A 354 -43.43 33.61 -0.92
N LYS A 355 -44.41 33.09 -1.70
CA LYS A 355 -45.84 33.19 -1.42
C LYS A 355 -46.43 31.79 -1.36
N ILE A 356 -47.41 31.58 -0.49
CA ILE A 356 -48.14 30.32 -0.36
C ILE A 356 -49.63 30.53 -0.65
N PHE A 357 -50.21 29.67 -1.49
CA PHE A 357 -51.60 29.70 -1.92
C PHE A 357 -52.25 28.34 -1.63
N GLY A 358 -53.27 28.30 -0.76
CA GLY A 358 -54.10 27.10 -0.62
C GLY A 358 -54.98 26.93 -1.86
N TYR A 359 -55.21 25.70 -2.29
CA TYR A 359 -56.11 25.40 -3.41
C TYR A 359 -56.99 24.18 -3.14
N THR A 360 -58.09 24.09 -3.88
CA THR A 360 -58.94 22.89 -3.99
C THR A 360 -59.07 22.47 -5.44
N GLY A 361 -59.31 21.19 -5.71
CA GLY A 361 -59.45 20.66 -7.06
C GLY A 361 -58.12 20.43 -7.80
N SER A 362 -58.20 20.11 -9.09
CA SER A 362 -57.04 19.83 -9.94
C SER A 362 -57.35 20.10 -11.41
N GLY A 363 -56.31 20.26 -12.25
CA GLY A 363 -56.47 20.50 -13.67
C GLY A 363 -57.38 21.72 -13.95
N ALA A 364 -58.43 21.52 -14.75
CA ALA A 364 -59.37 22.59 -15.10
C ALA A 364 -60.36 22.96 -13.97
N SER A 365 -60.43 22.19 -12.89
CA SER A 365 -61.30 22.48 -11.73
C SER A 365 -60.54 23.01 -10.51
N ILE A 366 -59.26 23.36 -10.68
CA ILE A 366 -58.47 23.94 -9.60
C ILE A 366 -58.94 25.36 -9.28
N ASP A 367 -59.04 25.67 -7.99
CA ASP A 367 -59.48 26.96 -7.44
C ASP A 367 -58.50 27.38 -6.34
N TYR A 368 -57.83 28.52 -6.52
CA TYR A 368 -56.80 29.03 -5.63
C TYR A 368 -57.33 30.16 -4.73
N LYS A 369 -56.93 30.14 -3.45
CA LYS A 369 -57.18 31.26 -2.54
C LYS A 369 -56.31 32.46 -2.90
N THR A 370 -56.84 33.37 -3.72
CA THR A 370 -56.11 34.53 -4.27
C THR A 370 -56.57 35.89 -3.73
N ASP A 371 -57.70 35.95 -3.03
CA ASP A 371 -58.22 37.17 -2.40
C ASP A 371 -57.77 37.31 -0.93
N GLY A 372 -57.82 38.54 -0.41
CA GLY A 372 -57.38 38.87 0.95
C GLY A 372 -55.86 38.96 1.09
N THR A 373 -55.36 38.76 2.31
CA THR A 373 -53.92 38.81 2.59
C THR A 373 -53.25 37.48 2.27
N ILE A 374 -52.36 37.49 1.28
CA ILE A 374 -51.53 36.33 0.93
C ILE A 374 -50.32 36.26 1.87
N GLN A 375 -50.08 35.06 2.42
CA GLN A 375 -48.92 34.85 3.29
C GLN A 375 -47.64 34.78 2.47
N GLN A 376 -46.63 35.52 2.93
CA GLN A 376 -45.38 35.68 2.23
C GLN A 376 -44.21 35.87 3.19
N ILE A 377 -43.02 35.43 2.80
CA ILE A 377 -41.79 35.56 3.58
C ILE A 377 -40.61 35.78 2.65
N SER A 378 -39.59 36.51 3.09
CA SER A 378 -38.28 36.52 2.46
C SER A 378 -37.21 35.98 3.39
N ILE A 379 -36.29 35.20 2.84
CA ILE A 379 -35.23 34.54 3.59
C ILE A 379 -33.99 34.40 2.71
N GLN A 380 -32.83 34.69 3.30
CA GLN A 380 -31.54 34.55 2.63
C GLN A 380 -31.10 33.09 2.67
N ALA A 381 -30.73 32.51 1.53
CA ALA A 381 -30.19 31.15 1.47
C ALA A 381 -28.85 31.11 2.22
N ARG A 382 -28.69 30.11 3.09
CA ARG A 382 -27.47 29.90 3.90
C ARG A 382 -26.56 28.88 3.27
#